data_AF-A0A9D6NA54-F1
#
_entry.id   AF-A0A9D6NA54-F1
#
_cell.length_a   1.000
_cell.length_b   1.000
_cell.length_c   1.000
_cell.angle_alpha   90.00
_cell.angle_beta   90.00
_cell.angle_gamma   90.00
#
_symmetry.space_group_name_H-M   'P 1'
#
loop_
_entity.id
_entity.type
_entity.pdbx_description
1 polymer ?
#
loop_
_entity_poly.entity_id
_entity_poly.type
_entity_poly.pdbx_seq_one_letter_code
_entity_poly.pdbx_strand_id
1 'polypeptide(L)'
;MNPFELSGSPALNGLLEAAGLCYEQGDRDQKEELSRHLSFLTEFRRQVRQQYRESRKLRPRTPLFRETEPRVEKDFERLKEGLRQVRRYLETGDRERLVKGCPVAREAVDSLLAAMDRLRQEEEQFPIYSPSPYIHELAHVALGVVRGEIEPEQLARRLERIRADWKKTRTDLKEWASAPVENDRVAELLPQIVQSMDYLGRGLDRMNAYFPKKNKLSLKEGSEVVLRAADALARLYEELNRAIVPPVPCPRCAAENPPGSRTCEACGAQLPALAGGPISTVDVQSAGAAHPPRFAYIVRVEEAVESFLRGELEQETLQKTVRWFRSRVDAGRRQLKAARPPERFPSPDMEKHARAVRDLMEAAGQLLHEGTELLERFFAEGEREHLSAGLETIRRAESRVAQAQEEMRSAPAG
;
A
#
# COMPACT_ATOMS: atom_id res chain seq x y z
N MET A 1 -8.21 30.44 38.13
CA MET A 1 -8.13 29.59 36.91
C MET A 1 -7.42 28.31 37.32
N ASN A 2 -7.93 27.13 36.97
CA ASN A 2 -7.29 25.86 37.34
C ASN A 2 -6.00 25.70 36.50
N PRO A 3 -4.79 25.66 37.12
CA PRO A 3 -3.54 25.55 36.37
C PRO A 3 -3.34 24.19 35.69
N PHE A 4 -4.17 23.20 36.05
CA PHE A 4 -4.15 21.82 35.53
C PHE A 4 -5.36 21.51 34.64
N GLU A 5 -6.02 22.53 34.11
CA GLU A 5 -7.08 22.37 33.10
C GLU A 5 -6.57 21.56 31.91
N LEU A 6 -7.35 20.59 31.45
CA LEU A 6 -6.97 19.70 30.35
C LEU A 6 -6.88 20.44 29.01
N SER A 7 -6.06 19.90 28.11
CA SER A 7 -5.82 20.39 26.75
C SER A 7 -6.55 19.55 25.69
N GLY A 8 -6.48 19.98 24.43
CA GLY A 8 -6.90 19.17 23.29
C GLY A 8 -5.97 17.96 22.99
N SER A 9 -4.85 17.81 23.69
CA SER A 9 -3.86 16.74 23.47
C SER A 9 -3.90 15.67 24.57
N PRO A 10 -4.26 14.41 24.26
CA PRO A 10 -4.22 13.32 25.23
C PRO A 10 -2.83 13.12 25.86
N ALA A 11 -1.78 13.31 25.06
CA ALA A 11 -0.39 13.21 25.52
C ALA A 11 -0.05 14.24 26.60
N LEU A 12 -0.56 15.47 26.48
CA LEU A 12 -0.34 16.51 27.49
C LEU A 12 -1.25 16.30 28.71
N ASN A 13 -2.46 15.77 28.52
CA ASN A 13 -3.43 15.58 29.60
C ASN A 13 -2.89 14.64 30.69
N GLY A 14 -2.19 13.57 30.33
CA GLY A 14 -1.51 12.71 31.32
C GLY A 14 -0.44 13.45 32.15
N LEU A 15 0.28 14.41 31.55
CA LEU A 15 1.21 15.27 32.32
C LEU A 15 0.45 16.21 33.27
N LEU A 16 -0.65 16.81 32.82
CA LEU A 16 -1.44 17.76 33.60
C LEU A 16 -2.11 17.10 34.81
N GLU A 17 -2.66 15.90 34.61
CA GLU A 17 -3.25 15.08 35.67
C GLU A 17 -2.19 14.68 36.70
N ALA A 18 -1.05 14.13 36.26
CA ALA A 18 0.06 13.78 37.16
C ALA A 18 0.64 15.01 37.89
N ALA A 19 0.66 16.18 37.24
CA ALA A 19 1.08 17.43 37.86
C ALA A 19 0.08 17.90 38.93
N GLY A 20 -1.23 17.74 38.70
CA GLY A 20 -2.27 18.02 39.68
C GLY A 20 -2.12 17.16 40.94
N LEU A 21 -1.94 15.84 40.77
CA LEU A 21 -1.69 14.91 41.88
C LEU A 21 -0.43 15.28 42.67
N CYS A 22 0.66 15.59 41.95
CA CYS A 22 1.91 16.08 42.54
C CYS A 22 1.74 17.39 43.32
N TYR A 23 0.86 18.28 42.87
CA TYR A 23 0.59 19.55 43.53
C TYR A 23 -0.18 19.36 44.84
N GLU A 24 -1.09 18.38 44.90
CA GLU A 24 -1.87 18.06 46.09
C GLU A 24 -1.03 17.31 47.14
N GLN A 25 -0.49 16.15 46.75
CA GLN A 25 0.14 15.21 47.68
C GLN A 25 1.67 15.18 47.50
N GLY A 26 2.15 15.01 46.26
CA GLY A 26 3.57 15.12 45.91
C GLY A 26 4.44 13.96 46.40
N ASP A 27 3.86 12.77 46.53
CA ASP A 27 4.58 11.56 46.94
C ASP A 27 5.55 11.05 45.86
N ARG A 28 6.32 10.00 46.19
CA ARG A 28 7.35 9.45 45.31
C ARG A 28 6.75 8.89 44.02
N ASP A 29 5.63 8.18 44.13
CA ASP A 29 5.02 7.46 43.02
C ASP A 29 4.42 8.45 42.01
N GLN A 30 3.77 9.51 42.49
CA GLN A 30 3.26 10.61 41.66
C GLN A 30 4.39 11.36 40.95
N LYS A 31 5.51 11.61 41.62
CA LYS A 31 6.69 12.24 40.99
C LYS A 31 7.31 11.36 39.92
N GLU A 32 7.32 10.04 40.11
CA GLU A 32 7.79 9.09 39.11
C GLU A 32 6.87 9.04 37.88
N GLU A 33 5.56 9.05 38.08
CA GLU A 33 4.57 9.17 37.00
C GLU A 33 4.72 10.49 36.22
N LEU A 34 4.81 11.62 36.93
CA LEU A 34 5.04 12.93 36.30
C LEU A 34 6.36 12.95 35.50
N SER A 35 7.42 12.33 36.03
CA SER A 35 8.71 12.21 35.35
C SER A 35 8.62 11.39 34.04
N ARG A 36 7.83 10.31 34.04
CA ARG A 36 7.55 9.49 32.84
C ARG A 36 6.84 10.32 31.77
N HIS A 37 5.76 11.01 32.12
CA HIS A 37 5.02 11.87 31.18
C HIS A 37 5.89 13.02 30.65
N LEU A 38 6.68 13.66 31.52
CA LEU A 38 7.59 14.74 31.14
C LEU A 38 8.65 14.28 30.14
N SER A 39 9.23 13.11 30.37
CA SER A 39 10.25 12.53 29.50
C SER A 39 9.68 12.23 28.13
N PHE A 40 8.50 11.58 28.09
CA PHE A 40 7.77 11.32 26.85
C PHE A 40 7.48 12.60 26.07
N LEU A 41 6.88 13.62 26.70
CA LEU A 41 6.52 14.87 26.02
C LEU A 41 7.73 15.68 25.55
N THR A 42 8.84 15.63 26.29
CA THR A 42 10.08 16.30 25.88
C THR A 42 10.61 15.73 24.57
N GLU A 43 10.59 14.39 24.46
CA GLU A 43 11.01 13.68 23.26
C GLU A 43 10.00 13.85 22.12
N PHE A 44 8.72 13.65 22.39
CA PHE A 44 7.64 13.80 21.42
C PHE A 44 7.65 15.20 20.79
N ARG A 45 7.79 16.27 21.60
CA ARG A 45 7.94 17.64 21.09
C ARG A 45 9.13 17.77 20.13
N ARG A 46 10.28 17.16 20.46
CA ARG A 46 11.48 17.21 19.60
C ARG A 46 11.21 16.58 18.25
N GLN A 47 10.57 15.41 18.23
CA GLN A 47 10.23 14.68 17.01
C GLN A 47 9.23 15.45 16.15
N VAL A 48 8.12 15.92 16.74
CA VAL A 48 7.09 16.69 16.03
C VAL A 48 7.65 17.98 15.47
N ARG A 49 8.49 18.72 16.22
CA ARG A 49 9.14 19.94 15.71
C ARG A 49 10.07 19.63 14.54
N GLN A 50 10.83 18.53 14.62
CA GLN A 50 11.72 18.14 13.54
C GLN A 50 10.92 17.78 12.28
N GLN A 51 9.84 17.01 12.43
CA GLN A 51 8.94 16.66 11.33
C GLN A 51 8.32 17.92 10.70
N TYR A 52 7.84 18.86 11.51
CA TYR A 52 7.34 20.16 11.04
C TYR A 52 8.39 20.95 10.25
N ARG A 53 9.65 20.96 10.71
CA ARG A 53 10.76 21.64 10.04
C ARG A 53 11.15 21.02 8.70
N GLU A 54 10.94 19.73 8.53
CA GLU A 54 11.12 19.05 7.25
C GLU A 54 9.93 19.29 6.32
N SER A 55 8.69 19.13 6.82
CA SER A 55 7.50 19.34 6.01
C SER A 55 7.37 20.77 5.48
N ARG A 56 7.71 21.78 6.30
CA ARG A 56 7.67 23.19 5.89
C ARG A 56 8.54 23.52 4.69
N LYS A 57 9.59 22.74 4.40
CA LYS A 57 10.47 22.97 3.24
C LYS A 57 9.72 22.76 1.92
N LEU A 58 8.64 21.98 1.96
CA LEU A 58 7.83 21.62 0.80
C LEU A 58 6.52 22.38 0.76
N ARG A 59 6.19 23.08 1.85
CA ARG A 59 4.94 23.81 1.93
C ARG A 59 5.04 25.11 1.11
N PRO A 60 4.05 25.40 0.25
CA PRO A 60 3.98 26.68 -0.44
C PRO A 60 3.98 27.85 0.53
N ARG A 61 4.71 28.92 0.20
CA ARG A 61 4.81 30.15 1.01
C ARG A 61 3.59 31.06 0.86
N THR A 62 2.41 30.51 1.15
CA THR A 62 1.11 31.22 1.15
C THR A 62 1.06 32.32 2.23
N PRO A 63 0.14 33.29 2.14
CA PRO A 63 -0.05 34.29 3.19
C PRO A 63 -0.31 33.67 4.57
N LEU A 64 -1.18 32.65 4.65
CA LEU A 64 -1.47 31.94 5.89
C LEU A 64 -0.22 31.28 6.47
N PHE A 65 0.57 30.62 5.64
CA PHE A 65 1.79 29.96 6.12
C PHE A 65 2.83 30.96 6.62
N ARG A 66 2.99 32.11 5.94
CA ARG A 66 3.89 33.19 6.38
C ARG A 66 3.50 33.79 7.73
N GLU A 67 2.21 33.92 8.00
CA GLU A 67 1.70 34.37 9.30
C GLU A 67 1.88 33.29 10.39
N THR A 68 1.59 32.04 10.03
CA THR A 68 1.50 30.94 11.00
C THR A 68 2.87 30.37 11.38
N GLU A 69 3.84 30.31 10.46
CA GLU A 69 5.15 29.68 10.71
C GLU A 69 5.90 30.28 11.92
N PRO A 70 6.05 31.61 12.06
CA PRO A 70 6.74 32.20 13.21
C PRO A 70 6.02 31.87 14.52
N ARG A 71 4.68 31.77 14.48
CA ARG A 71 3.84 31.46 15.64
C ARG A 71 4.05 30.02 16.09
N VAL A 72 4.07 29.07 15.15
CA VAL A 72 4.36 27.65 15.45
C VAL A 72 5.73 27.47 16.08
N GLU A 73 6.78 28.10 15.54
CA GLU A 73 8.13 28.01 16.13
C GLU A 73 8.17 28.64 17.54
N LYS A 74 7.47 29.76 17.75
CA LYS A 74 7.32 30.38 19.08
C LYS A 74 6.61 29.44 20.05
N ASP A 75 5.54 28.78 19.63
CA ASP A 75 4.78 27.87 20.49
C ASP A 75 5.57 26.60 20.84
N PHE A 76 6.42 26.07 19.94
CA PHE A 76 7.36 25.00 20.31
C PHE A 76 8.35 25.42 21.40
N GLU A 77 8.83 26.68 21.39
CA GLU A 77 9.69 27.21 22.45
C GLU A 77 8.91 27.45 23.75
N ARG A 78 7.66 27.92 23.68
CA ARG A 78 6.78 28.04 24.86
C ARG A 78 6.52 26.68 25.51
N LEU A 79 6.21 25.66 24.71
CA LEU A 79 6.05 24.29 25.21
C LEU A 79 7.34 23.79 25.88
N LYS A 80 8.51 24.08 25.29
CA LYS A 80 9.79 23.75 25.92
C LYS A 80 10.00 24.46 27.26
N GLU A 81 9.61 25.71 27.38
CA GLU A 81 9.67 26.45 28.65
C GLU A 81 8.71 25.86 29.68
N GLY A 82 7.46 25.57 29.32
CA GLY A 82 6.48 24.95 30.21
C GLY A 82 6.98 23.62 30.77
N LEU A 83 7.48 22.73 29.90
CA LEU A 83 8.07 21.45 30.31
C LEU A 83 9.34 21.63 31.17
N ARG A 84 10.12 22.69 30.95
CA ARG A 84 11.29 23.00 31.79
C ARG A 84 10.89 23.39 33.20
N GLN A 85 9.79 24.13 33.39
CA GLN A 85 9.28 24.44 34.72
C GLN A 85 8.82 23.16 35.44
N VAL A 86 8.11 22.26 34.76
CA VAL A 86 7.72 20.96 35.34
C VAL A 86 8.95 20.13 35.72
N ARG A 87 10.03 20.14 34.92
CA ARG A 87 11.30 19.52 35.29
C ARG A 87 11.89 20.11 36.56
N ARG A 88 11.89 21.45 36.68
CA ARG A 88 12.39 22.13 37.89
C ARG A 88 11.60 21.76 39.14
N TYR A 89 10.29 21.56 39.03
CA TYR A 89 9.50 21.01 40.15
C TYR A 89 10.05 19.66 40.62
N LEU A 90 10.37 18.74 39.70
CA LEU A 90 10.93 17.43 40.07
C LEU A 90 12.31 17.54 40.75
N GLU A 91 13.08 18.58 40.40
CA GLU A 91 14.40 18.85 40.98
C GLU A 91 14.33 19.54 42.35
N THR A 92 13.41 20.50 42.53
CA THR A 92 13.40 21.38 43.71
C THR A 92 12.22 21.16 44.67
N GLY A 93 11.18 20.47 44.24
CA GLY A 93 9.91 20.34 44.96
C GLY A 93 9.04 21.61 44.99
N ASP A 94 9.45 22.68 44.30
CA ASP A 94 8.74 23.96 44.29
C ASP A 94 7.44 23.88 43.48
N ARG A 95 6.31 23.82 44.18
CA ARG A 95 4.96 23.68 43.59
C ARG A 95 4.58 24.87 42.70
N GLU A 96 5.17 26.05 42.89
CA GLU A 96 4.89 27.21 42.04
C GLU A 96 5.35 26.96 40.59
N ARG A 97 6.35 26.10 40.40
CA ARG A 97 6.82 25.68 39.07
C ARG A 97 5.76 24.94 38.28
N LEU A 98 4.93 24.13 38.92
CA LEU A 98 3.82 23.44 38.27
C LEU A 98 2.74 24.43 37.84
N VAL A 99 2.41 25.38 38.72
CA VAL A 99 1.41 26.44 38.46
C VAL A 99 1.85 27.36 37.31
N LYS A 100 3.15 27.62 37.16
CA LYS A 100 3.70 28.40 36.05
C LYS A 100 3.87 27.58 34.77
N GLY A 101 4.31 26.34 34.89
CA GLY A 101 4.67 25.49 33.75
C GLY A 101 3.49 24.89 32.99
N CYS A 102 2.51 24.35 33.73
CA CYS A 102 1.39 23.61 33.14
C CYS A 102 0.51 24.49 32.22
N PRO A 103 0.10 25.71 32.63
CA PRO A 103 -0.66 26.60 31.75
C PRO A 103 0.11 26.98 30.48
N VAL A 104 1.41 27.26 30.60
CA VAL A 104 2.26 27.61 29.45
C VAL A 104 2.38 26.45 28.46
N ALA A 105 2.53 25.21 28.95
CA ALA A 105 2.57 24.03 28.10
C ALA A 105 1.23 23.79 27.39
N ARG A 106 0.11 23.93 28.12
CA ARG A 106 -1.25 23.80 27.60
C ARG A 106 -1.55 24.81 26.51
N GLU A 107 -1.40 26.09 26.79
CA GLU A 107 -1.66 27.16 25.82
C GLU A 107 -0.80 27.01 24.56
N ALA A 108 0.45 26.55 24.71
CA ALA A 108 1.32 26.29 23.58
C ALA A 108 0.81 25.12 22.72
N VAL A 109 0.37 24.03 23.34
CA VAL A 109 -0.19 22.87 22.63
C VAL A 109 -1.51 23.23 21.94
N ASP A 110 -2.42 23.93 22.61
CA ASP A 110 -3.70 24.33 22.02
C ASP A 110 -3.49 25.29 20.83
N SER A 111 -2.53 26.23 20.95
CA SER A 111 -2.14 27.11 19.84
C SER A 111 -1.51 26.33 18.68
N LEU A 112 -0.66 25.34 18.96
CA LEU A 112 -0.10 24.45 17.93
C LEU A 112 -1.19 23.66 17.20
N LEU A 113 -2.13 23.05 17.92
CA LEU A 113 -3.24 22.30 17.33
C LEU A 113 -4.09 23.20 16.41
N ALA A 114 -4.48 24.38 16.90
CA ALA A 114 -5.24 25.34 16.11
C ALA A 114 -4.50 25.82 14.86
N ALA A 115 -3.17 26.04 14.96
CA ALA A 115 -2.34 26.40 13.82
C ALA A 115 -2.26 25.25 12.80
N MET A 116 -2.03 24.02 13.25
CA MET A 116 -1.95 22.85 12.36
C MET A 116 -3.28 22.57 11.66
N ASP A 117 -4.42 22.73 12.35
CA ASP A 117 -5.72 22.56 11.74
C ASP A 117 -5.99 23.58 10.63
N ARG A 118 -5.66 24.85 10.85
CA ARG A 118 -5.77 25.88 9.79
C ARG A 118 -4.87 25.56 8.60
N LEU A 119 -3.64 25.14 8.87
CA LEU A 119 -2.68 24.75 7.84
C LEU A 119 -3.16 23.51 7.07
N ARG A 120 -3.80 22.54 7.72
CA ARG A 120 -4.39 21.36 7.08
C ARG A 120 -5.58 21.72 6.20
N GLN A 121 -6.48 22.58 6.68
CA GLN A 121 -7.65 23.04 5.91
C GLN A 121 -7.23 23.79 4.62
N GLU A 122 -6.13 24.54 4.65
CA GLU A 122 -5.56 25.15 3.45
C GLU A 122 -4.98 24.09 2.49
N GLU A 123 -4.27 23.08 3.02
CA GLU A 123 -3.71 21.98 2.21
C GLU A 123 -4.78 21.16 1.50
N GLU A 124 -5.95 20.96 2.12
CA GLU A 124 -7.10 20.27 1.50
C GLU A 124 -7.63 21.00 0.25
N GLN A 125 -7.32 22.30 0.10
CA GLN A 125 -7.70 23.09 -1.07
C GLN A 125 -6.64 23.04 -2.19
N PHE A 126 -5.48 22.44 -1.94
CA PHE A 126 -4.43 22.37 -2.94
C PHE A 126 -4.80 21.39 -4.07
N PRO A 127 -4.42 21.71 -5.31
CA PRO A 127 -4.70 20.86 -6.44
C PRO A 127 -3.98 19.50 -6.31
N ILE A 128 -4.74 18.42 -6.50
CA ILE A 128 -4.18 17.07 -6.63
C ILE A 128 -3.77 16.86 -8.09
N TYR A 129 -2.46 16.92 -8.35
CA TYR A 129 -1.96 16.80 -9.72
C TYR A 129 -1.96 15.37 -10.29
N SER A 130 -1.78 14.35 -9.44
CA SER A 130 -1.66 12.95 -9.89
C SER A 130 -2.09 11.99 -8.77
N PRO A 131 -2.67 10.82 -9.11
CA PRO A 131 -2.91 9.76 -8.14
C PRO A 131 -1.62 9.08 -7.65
N SER A 132 -0.50 9.22 -8.39
CA SER A 132 0.80 8.73 -7.94
C SER A 132 1.42 9.72 -6.95
N PRO A 133 1.69 9.32 -5.69
CA PRO A 133 2.24 10.22 -4.67
C PRO A 133 3.57 10.87 -5.09
N TYR A 134 4.44 10.11 -5.75
CA TYR A 134 5.74 10.59 -6.20
C TYR A 134 5.63 11.63 -7.32
N ILE A 135 4.70 11.41 -8.26
CA ILE A 135 4.47 12.34 -9.36
C ILE A 135 3.72 13.58 -8.88
N HIS A 136 2.75 13.41 -7.98
CA HIS A 136 2.06 14.50 -7.32
C HIS A 136 3.06 15.42 -6.60
N GLU A 137 3.93 14.85 -5.75
CA GLU A 137 4.94 15.62 -5.01
C GLU A 137 5.90 16.33 -5.96
N LEU A 138 6.37 15.66 -7.03
CA LEU A 138 7.25 16.25 -8.03
C LEU A 138 6.61 17.44 -8.73
N ALA A 139 5.37 17.30 -9.19
CA ALA A 139 4.62 18.37 -9.85
C ALA A 139 4.32 19.53 -8.89
N HIS A 140 3.90 19.22 -7.67
CA HIS A 140 3.64 20.20 -6.62
C HIS A 140 4.89 21.05 -6.34
N VAL A 141 6.04 20.39 -6.12
CA VAL A 141 7.31 21.08 -5.85
C VAL A 141 7.78 21.89 -7.06
N ALA A 142 7.69 21.34 -8.27
CA ALA A 142 8.10 22.05 -9.48
C ALA A 142 7.27 23.31 -9.73
N LEU A 143 5.95 23.22 -9.58
CA LEU A 143 5.06 24.38 -9.74
C LEU A 143 5.23 25.39 -8.60
N GLY A 144 5.52 24.94 -7.39
CA GLY A 144 5.92 25.82 -6.28
C GLY A 144 7.21 26.58 -6.59
N VAL A 145 8.23 25.94 -7.17
CA VAL A 145 9.47 26.62 -7.63
C VAL A 145 9.16 27.65 -8.71
N VAL A 146 8.29 27.31 -9.67
CA VAL A 146 7.85 28.26 -10.71
C VAL A 146 7.21 29.51 -10.10
N ARG A 147 6.36 29.33 -9.07
CA ARG A 147 5.70 30.43 -8.33
C ARG A 147 6.62 31.16 -7.35
N GLY A 148 7.83 30.64 -7.09
CA GLY A 148 8.75 31.20 -6.09
C GLY A 148 8.33 30.91 -4.65
N GLU A 149 7.50 29.87 -4.46
CA GLU A 149 7.00 29.44 -3.16
C GLU A 149 7.87 28.34 -2.53
N ILE A 150 8.66 27.63 -3.33
CA ILE A 150 9.51 26.53 -2.89
C ILE A 150 10.93 26.72 -3.44
N GLU A 151 11.93 26.39 -2.64
CA GLU A 151 13.34 26.52 -3.01
C GLU A 151 13.76 25.48 -4.08
N PRO A 152 14.54 25.88 -5.10
CA PRO A 152 15.03 25.00 -6.17
C PRO A 152 15.72 23.72 -5.69
N GLU A 153 16.41 23.76 -4.56
CA GLU A 153 17.13 22.62 -3.99
C GLU A 153 16.18 21.48 -3.59
N GLN A 154 14.94 21.81 -3.23
CA GLN A 154 13.91 20.79 -2.93
C GLN A 154 13.49 20.03 -4.18
N LEU A 155 13.42 20.71 -5.32
CA LEU A 155 13.14 20.10 -6.61
C LEU A 155 14.31 19.24 -7.08
N ALA A 156 15.55 19.72 -6.92
CA ALA A 156 16.75 19.03 -7.40
C ALA A 156 16.84 17.61 -6.82
N ARG A 157 16.74 17.47 -5.50
CA ARG A 157 16.81 16.18 -4.80
C ARG A 157 15.74 15.19 -5.26
N ARG A 158 14.52 15.68 -5.48
CA ARG A 158 13.38 14.84 -5.92
C ARG A 158 13.54 14.39 -7.36
N LEU A 159 13.90 15.33 -8.23
CA LEU A 159 14.09 15.06 -9.63
C LEU A 159 15.24 14.07 -9.84
N GLU A 160 16.32 14.18 -9.08
CA GLU A 160 17.42 13.21 -9.09
C GLU A 160 16.95 11.80 -8.74
N ARG A 161 16.23 11.63 -7.62
CA ARG A 161 15.69 10.34 -7.20
C ARG A 161 14.75 9.75 -8.24
N ILE A 162 13.76 10.51 -8.71
CA ILE A 162 12.78 10.03 -9.68
C ILE A 162 13.44 9.69 -11.02
N ARG A 163 14.48 10.42 -11.44
CA ARG A 163 15.26 10.08 -12.63
C ARG A 163 16.07 8.81 -12.47
N ALA A 164 16.64 8.57 -11.28
CA ALA A 164 17.34 7.31 -10.99
C ALA A 164 16.38 6.12 -11.04
N ASP A 165 15.22 6.24 -10.39
CA ASP A 165 14.17 5.21 -10.39
C ASP A 165 13.66 4.97 -11.83
N TRP A 166 13.36 6.04 -12.57
CA TRP A 166 12.95 5.94 -13.98
C TRP A 166 13.99 5.22 -14.85
N LYS A 167 15.29 5.55 -14.71
CA LYS A 167 16.36 4.89 -15.47
C LYS A 167 16.38 3.39 -15.21
N LYS A 168 16.26 2.99 -13.94
CA LYS A 168 16.23 1.58 -13.56
C LYS A 168 15.02 0.89 -14.18
N THR A 169 13.81 1.39 -13.93
CA THR A 169 12.59 0.80 -14.47
C THR A 169 12.57 0.77 -16.00
N ARG A 170 13.16 1.76 -16.66
CA ARG A 170 13.25 1.81 -18.11
C ARG A 170 14.15 0.71 -18.67
N THR A 171 15.22 0.36 -17.97
CA THR A 171 16.11 -0.76 -18.30
C THR A 171 15.36 -2.08 -18.13
N ASP A 172 14.76 -2.30 -16.96
CA ASP A 172 13.97 -3.50 -16.67
C ASP A 172 12.87 -3.72 -17.72
N LEU A 173 12.17 -2.65 -18.10
CA LEU A 173 11.11 -2.71 -19.11
C LEU A 173 11.64 -3.07 -20.51
N LYS A 174 12.87 -2.71 -20.88
CA LYS A 174 13.47 -3.14 -22.16
C LYS A 174 13.68 -4.64 -22.18
N GLU A 175 14.15 -5.19 -21.07
CA GLU A 175 14.36 -6.63 -20.91
C GLU A 175 13.02 -7.36 -21.00
N TRP A 176 11.99 -6.90 -20.28
CA TRP A 176 10.65 -7.49 -20.31
C TRP A 176 9.98 -7.39 -21.68
N ALA A 177 10.12 -6.25 -22.38
CA ALA A 177 9.54 -6.08 -23.71
C ALA A 177 10.17 -7.00 -24.78
N SER A 178 11.31 -7.63 -24.48
CA SER A 178 11.96 -8.61 -25.34
C SER A 178 11.62 -10.06 -25.00
N ALA A 179 10.92 -10.29 -23.89
CA ALA A 179 10.48 -11.63 -23.48
C ALA A 179 9.22 -12.06 -24.26
N PRO A 180 8.98 -13.38 -24.41
CA PRO A 180 7.70 -13.89 -24.91
C PRO A 180 6.54 -13.38 -24.05
N VAL A 181 5.50 -12.88 -24.70
CA VAL A 181 4.29 -12.35 -24.05
C VAL A 181 3.21 -13.42 -23.91
N GLU A 182 2.36 -13.25 -22.90
CA GLU A 182 1.33 -14.23 -22.54
C GLU A 182 0.18 -14.26 -23.56
N ASN A 183 -0.13 -13.12 -24.19
CA ASN A 183 -1.19 -13.00 -25.17
C ASN A 183 -1.02 -11.76 -26.08
N ASP A 184 -1.78 -11.71 -27.17
CA ASP A 184 -1.75 -10.63 -28.16
C ASP A 184 -2.05 -9.25 -27.54
N ARG A 185 -2.97 -9.19 -26.56
CA ARG A 185 -3.30 -7.92 -25.89
C ARG A 185 -2.13 -7.38 -25.08
N VAL A 186 -1.37 -8.25 -24.40
CA VAL A 186 -0.11 -7.86 -23.74
C VAL A 186 0.91 -7.38 -24.77
N ALA A 187 1.02 -8.08 -25.91
CA ALA A 187 1.89 -7.69 -27.03
C ALA A 187 1.60 -6.27 -27.54
N GLU A 188 0.32 -5.89 -27.61
CA GLU A 188 -0.13 -4.55 -28.02
C GLU A 188 0.15 -3.46 -26.97
N LEU A 189 0.03 -3.81 -25.68
CA LEU A 189 0.16 -2.85 -24.57
C LEU A 189 1.61 -2.52 -24.26
N LEU A 190 2.53 -3.48 -24.33
CA LEU A 190 3.94 -3.28 -23.96
C LEU A 190 4.63 -2.14 -24.74
N PRO A 191 4.50 -2.02 -26.08
CA PRO A 191 5.06 -0.89 -26.83
C PRO A 191 4.51 0.47 -26.37
N GLN A 192 3.24 0.54 -25.98
CA GLN A 192 2.61 1.77 -25.50
C GLN A 192 3.13 2.16 -24.11
N ILE A 193 3.37 1.18 -23.24
CA ILE A 193 3.99 1.39 -21.93
C ILE A 193 5.43 1.90 -22.11
N VAL A 194 6.20 1.25 -22.99
CA VAL A 194 7.56 1.68 -23.35
C VAL A 194 7.57 3.12 -23.86
N GLN A 195 6.67 3.46 -24.78
CA GLN A 195 6.54 4.80 -25.32
C GLN A 195 6.17 5.82 -24.24
N SER A 196 5.25 5.48 -23.35
CA SER A 196 4.82 6.34 -22.24
C SER A 196 5.93 6.56 -21.22
N MET A 197 6.75 5.53 -20.95
CA MET A 197 7.97 5.66 -20.15
C MET A 197 9.01 6.58 -20.81
N ASP A 198 9.13 6.57 -22.13
CA ASP A 198 10.00 7.51 -22.85
C ASP A 198 9.48 8.94 -22.79
N TYR A 199 8.15 9.15 -22.84
CA TYR A 199 7.54 10.46 -22.59
C TYR A 199 7.81 10.96 -21.17
N LEU A 200 7.69 10.09 -20.17
CA LEU A 200 8.02 10.42 -18.78
C LEU A 200 9.48 10.89 -18.66
N GLY A 201 10.42 10.14 -19.26
CA GLY A 201 11.84 10.51 -19.31
C GLY A 201 12.09 11.89 -19.92
N ARG A 202 11.47 12.18 -21.08
CA ARG A 202 11.55 13.50 -21.73
C ARG A 202 11.02 14.63 -20.83
N GLY A 203 9.94 14.38 -20.09
CA GLY A 203 9.40 15.31 -19.12
C GLY A 203 10.41 15.62 -18.01
N LEU A 204 11.01 14.57 -17.43
CA LEU A 204 12.03 14.71 -16.38
C LEU A 204 13.28 15.45 -16.89
N ASP A 205 13.73 15.17 -18.11
CA ASP A 205 14.86 15.87 -18.73
C ASP A 205 14.56 17.35 -18.97
N ARG A 206 13.33 17.67 -19.40
CA ARG A 206 12.88 19.05 -19.57
C ARG A 206 12.82 19.79 -18.25
N MET A 207 12.32 19.15 -17.18
CA MET A 207 12.38 19.72 -15.83
C MET A 207 13.83 19.96 -15.39
N ASN A 208 14.75 19.04 -15.71
CA ASN A 208 16.15 19.18 -15.32
C ASN A 208 16.86 20.36 -16.03
N ALA A 209 16.39 20.73 -17.22
CA ALA A 209 16.91 21.89 -17.96
C ALA A 209 16.71 23.23 -17.23
N TYR A 210 15.85 23.27 -16.20
CA TYR A 210 15.70 24.41 -15.31
C TYR A 210 16.98 24.77 -14.56
N PHE A 211 17.73 23.79 -14.04
CA PHE A 211 18.87 24.09 -13.15
C PHE A 211 19.98 24.92 -13.81
N PRO A 212 20.45 24.60 -15.04
CA PRO A 212 21.47 25.40 -15.70
C PRO A 212 20.94 26.73 -16.26
N LYS A 213 19.67 26.80 -16.70
CA LYS A 213 19.13 27.96 -17.43
C LYS A 213 18.20 28.85 -16.61
N LYS A 214 17.81 28.42 -15.41
CA LYS A 214 16.73 28.98 -14.57
C LYS A 214 15.42 29.23 -15.34
N ASN A 215 15.18 28.45 -16.40
CA ASN A 215 14.03 28.63 -17.28
C ASN A 215 12.77 28.01 -16.65
N LYS A 216 11.91 28.85 -16.09
CA LYS A 216 10.62 28.42 -15.50
C LYS A 216 9.68 27.76 -16.51
N LEU A 217 9.79 28.10 -17.81
CA LEU A 217 8.98 27.47 -18.85
C LEU A 217 9.32 25.98 -18.97
N SER A 218 10.61 25.61 -18.88
CA SER A 218 11.04 24.21 -18.90
C SER A 218 10.47 23.40 -17.74
N LEU A 219 10.27 24.01 -16.55
CA LEU A 219 9.58 23.35 -15.44
C LEU A 219 8.10 23.15 -15.75
N LYS A 220 7.39 24.17 -16.22
CA LYS A 220 5.95 24.06 -16.52
C LYS A 220 5.68 22.97 -17.57
N GLU A 221 6.37 23.07 -18.71
CA GLU A 221 6.21 22.11 -19.81
C GLU A 221 6.68 20.72 -19.40
N GLY A 222 7.78 20.63 -18.63
CA GLY A 222 8.25 19.36 -18.09
C GLY A 222 7.23 18.71 -17.15
N SER A 223 6.62 19.49 -16.25
CA SER A 223 5.54 19.02 -15.37
C SER A 223 4.31 18.55 -16.15
N GLU A 224 3.88 19.30 -17.17
CA GLU A 224 2.76 18.87 -18.02
C GLU A 224 3.04 17.53 -18.72
N VAL A 225 4.25 17.36 -19.26
CA VAL A 225 4.66 16.11 -19.91
C VAL A 225 4.71 14.95 -18.91
N VAL A 226 5.31 15.17 -17.73
CA VAL A 226 5.37 14.16 -16.66
C VAL A 226 3.97 13.74 -16.23
N LEU A 227 3.06 14.69 -16.01
CA LEU A 227 1.69 14.41 -15.58
C LEU A 227 0.91 13.61 -16.62
N ARG A 228 0.98 14.00 -17.89
CA ARG A 228 0.33 13.25 -18.98
C ARG A 228 0.91 11.84 -19.14
N ALA A 229 2.23 11.69 -19.06
CA ALA A 229 2.88 10.40 -19.16
C ALA A 229 2.51 9.48 -17.97
N ALA A 230 2.46 10.03 -16.76
CA ALA A 230 2.08 9.27 -15.57
C ALA A 230 0.62 8.80 -15.62
N ASP A 231 -0.29 9.64 -16.11
CA ASP A 231 -1.70 9.31 -16.30
C ASP A 231 -1.90 8.23 -17.38
N ALA A 232 -1.17 8.34 -18.50
CA ALA A 232 -1.13 7.29 -19.53
C ALA A 232 -0.59 5.96 -18.98
N LEU A 233 0.51 5.99 -18.23
CA LEU A 233 1.09 4.79 -17.61
C LEU A 233 0.14 4.14 -16.60
N ALA A 234 -0.58 4.93 -15.80
CA ALA A 234 -1.56 4.40 -14.85
C ALA A 234 -2.67 3.61 -15.57
N ARG A 235 -3.23 4.18 -16.65
CA ARG A 235 -4.24 3.51 -17.47
C ARG A 235 -3.71 2.25 -18.14
N LEU A 236 -2.55 2.33 -18.79
CA LEU A 236 -1.93 1.19 -19.46
C LEU A 236 -1.56 0.07 -18.48
N TYR A 237 -1.14 0.40 -17.26
CA TYR A 237 -0.87 -0.58 -16.22
C TYR A 237 -2.15 -1.28 -15.75
N GLU A 238 -3.26 -0.56 -15.63
CA GLU A 238 -4.56 -1.17 -15.32
C GLU A 238 -5.02 -2.11 -16.44
N GLU A 239 -4.91 -1.69 -17.70
CA GLU A 239 -5.22 -2.53 -18.86
C GLU A 239 -4.32 -3.77 -18.93
N LEU A 240 -3.02 -3.61 -18.66
CA LEU A 240 -2.06 -4.71 -18.62
C LEU A 240 -2.44 -5.73 -17.54
N ASN A 241 -2.79 -5.26 -16.34
CA ASN A 241 -3.24 -6.14 -15.27
C ASN A 241 -4.54 -6.90 -15.63
N ARG A 242 -5.47 -6.25 -16.34
CA ARG A 242 -6.68 -6.92 -16.84
C ARG A 242 -6.36 -7.95 -17.94
N ALA A 243 -5.34 -7.69 -18.76
CA ALA A 243 -4.95 -8.58 -19.86
C ALA A 243 -4.14 -9.80 -19.38
N ILE A 244 -3.36 -9.67 -18.30
CA ILE A 244 -2.53 -10.74 -17.75
C ILE A 244 -3.34 -11.65 -16.81
N VAL A 245 -4.34 -11.11 -16.12
CA VAL A 245 -5.10 -11.88 -15.12
C VAL A 245 -6.49 -12.24 -15.65
N PRO A 246 -6.81 -13.54 -15.82
CA PRO A 246 -8.10 -13.95 -16.36
C PRO A 246 -9.24 -13.55 -15.41
N PRO A 247 -10.42 -13.18 -15.94
CA PRO A 247 -11.58 -12.86 -15.12
C PRO A 247 -11.98 -14.06 -14.25
N VAL A 248 -12.44 -13.77 -13.02
CA VAL A 248 -12.89 -14.82 -12.10
C VAL A 248 -14.37 -15.09 -12.34
N PRO A 249 -14.74 -16.33 -12.65
CA PRO A 249 -16.13 -16.66 -12.89
C PRO A 249 -16.93 -16.75 -11.60
N CYS A 250 -18.17 -16.24 -11.64
CA CYS A 250 -19.09 -16.46 -10.54
C CYS A 250 -19.64 -17.90 -10.56
N PRO A 251 -19.40 -18.73 -9.54
CA PRO A 251 -19.95 -20.10 -9.49
C PRO A 251 -21.47 -20.12 -9.32
N ARG A 252 -22.09 -18.96 -9.04
CA ARG A 252 -23.54 -18.82 -8.88
C ARG A 252 -24.26 -18.46 -10.17
N CYS A 253 -23.75 -17.48 -10.92
CA CYS A 253 -24.44 -16.91 -12.07
C CYS A 253 -23.62 -16.92 -13.37
N ALA A 254 -22.40 -17.47 -13.33
CA ALA A 254 -21.44 -17.48 -14.44
C ALA A 254 -21.01 -16.09 -14.97
N ALA A 255 -21.39 -14.98 -14.33
CA ALA A 255 -20.88 -13.67 -14.71
C ALA A 255 -19.36 -13.57 -14.51
N GLU A 256 -18.69 -12.89 -15.43
CA GLU A 256 -17.27 -12.51 -15.31
C GLU A 256 -17.10 -11.46 -14.22
N ASN A 257 -16.04 -11.58 -13.42
CA ASN A 257 -15.73 -10.60 -12.39
C ASN A 257 -14.25 -10.20 -12.50
N PRO A 258 -13.92 -8.94 -12.17
CA PRO A 258 -12.54 -8.50 -12.15
C PRO A 258 -11.67 -9.39 -11.25
N PRO A 259 -10.40 -9.60 -11.60
CA PRO A 259 -9.45 -10.28 -10.74
C PRO A 259 -9.42 -9.74 -9.31
N GLY A 260 -9.39 -10.63 -8.32
CA GLY A 260 -9.36 -10.24 -6.90
C GLY A 260 -10.71 -9.80 -6.31
N SER A 261 -11.79 -9.78 -7.10
CA SER A 261 -13.14 -9.53 -6.61
C SER A 261 -13.53 -10.54 -5.53
N ARG A 262 -14.01 -10.04 -4.38
CA ARG A 262 -14.53 -10.89 -3.30
C ARG A 262 -16.01 -11.20 -3.44
N THR A 263 -16.70 -10.42 -4.28
CA THR A 263 -18.13 -10.48 -4.52
C THR A 263 -18.40 -10.35 -6.00
N CYS A 264 -19.38 -11.08 -6.49
CA CYS A 264 -19.81 -11.01 -7.87
C CYS A 264 -20.56 -9.71 -8.14
N GLU A 265 -20.19 -8.97 -9.18
CA GLU A 265 -20.84 -7.71 -9.53
C GLU A 265 -22.26 -7.92 -10.09
N ALA A 266 -22.52 -9.06 -10.72
CA ALA A 266 -23.84 -9.36 -11.29
C ALA A 266 -24.86 -9.89 -10.28
N CYS A 267 -24.44 -10.74 -9.33
CA CYS A 267 -25.38 -11.43 -8.42
C CYS A 267 -25.07 -11.29 -6.92
N GLY A 268 -24.04 -10.52 -6.55
CA GLY A 268 -23.64 -10.28 -5.16
C GLY A 268 -23.06 -11.49 -4.43
N ALA A 269 -22.88 -12.64 -5.10
CA ALA A 269 -22.35 -13.84 -4.46
C ALA A 269 -20.89 -13.66 -4.04
N GLN A 270 -20.50 -14.20 -2.88
CA GLN A 270 -19.07 -14.28 -2.54
C GLN A 270 -18.35 -15.19 -3.53
N LEU A 271 -17.27 -14.68 -4.12
CA LEU A 271 -16.46 -15.43 -5.07
C LEU A 271 -15.45 -16.31 -4.30
N PRO A 272 -15.27 -17.59 -4.67
CA PRO A 272 -14.30 -18.46 -4.02
C PRO A 272 -12.88 -17.93 -4.19
N ALA A 273 -12.10 -17.88 -3.11
CA ALA A 273 -10.68 -17.55 -3.14
C ALA A 273 -9.81 -18.60 -3.86
N LEU A 274 -10.43 -19.62 -4.48
CA LEU A 274 -9.78 -20.74 -5.18
C LEU A 274 -9.03 -20.31 -6.45
N ALA A 275 -9.39 -19.17 -7.03
CA ALA A 275 -8.81 -18.63 -8.27
C ALA A 275 -8.01 -17.35 -8.00
N GLY A 276 -7.03 -17.43 -7.08
CA GLY A 276 -5.97 -16.44 -6.80
C GLY A 276 -6.13 -15.04 -7.40
N GLY A 277 -6.36 -14.03 -6.54
CA GLY A 277 -6.06 -12.65 -6.92
C GLY A 277 -4.55 -12.46 -7.20
N PRO A 278 -4.16 -11.44 -7.97
CA PRO A 278 -2.79 -11.28 -8.45
C PRO A 278 -1.74 -11.20 -7.33
N ILE A 279 -0.55 -11.68 -7.69
CA ILE A 279 0.74 -11.42 -7.05
C ILE A 279 1.01 -9.91 -7.19
N SER A 280 1.26 -9.20 -6.08
CA SER A 280 2.04 -7.95 -6.16
C SER A 280 3.37 -8.31 -6.81
N THR A 281 3.77 -7.60 -7.86
CA THR A 281 4.94 -7.79 -8.75
C THR A 281 6.34 -7.84 -8.07
N VAL A 282 6.42 -8.17 -6.79
CA VAL A 282 7.66 -8.27 -6.01
C VAL A 282 8.20 -9.71 -5.98
N ASP A 283 7.39 -10.75 -6.24
CA ASP A 283 7.81 -12.14 -6.00
C ASP A 283 8.03 -13.03 -7.25
N VAL A 284 7.80 -12.56 -8.48
CA VAL A 284 8.04 -13.38 -9.70
C VAL A 284 9.42 -13.09 -10.28
N GLN A 285 10.44 -13.62 -9.61
CA GLN A 285 11.73 -13.88 -10.23
C GLN A 285 11.96 -15.40 -10.19
N SER A 286 11.47 -16.11 -11.21
CA SER A 286 12.06 -17.37 -11.76
C SER A 286 10.99 -18.33 -12.31
N ALA A 287 10.60 -18.19 -13.57
CA ALA A 287 10.20 -19.35 -14.36
C ALA A 287 10.33 -19.04 -15.85
N GLY A 288 11.05 -19.91 -16.56
CA GLY A 288 11.23 -19.85 -18.00
C GLY A 288 9.91 -20.01 -18.77
N ALA A 289 9.98 -19.63 -20.03
CA ALA A 289 8.88 -19.54 -20.99
C ALA A 289 8.03 -20.82 -21.14
N ALA A 290 6.77 -20.59 -21.55
CA ALA A 290 5.85 -21.48 -22.26
C ALA A 290 4.71 -22.20 -21.51
N HIS A 291 4.09 -21.59 -20.49
CA HIS A 291 2.83 -22.11 -19.91
C HIS A 291 1.70 -21.07 -19.82
N PRO A 292 0.42 -21.48 -19.98
CA PRO A 292 -0.77 -20.61 -19.86
C PRO A 292 -0.84 -19.93 -18.48
N PRO A 293 -1.64 -18.85 -18.28
CA PRO A 293 -1.65 -18.09 -17.04
C PRO A 293 -1.94 -19.00 -15.84
N ARG A 294 -0.91 -19.23 -15.03
CA ARG A 294 -0.95 -20.15 -13.90
C ARG A 294 -1.44 -19.43 -12.65
N PHE A 295 -2.16 -20.14 -11.78
CA PHE A 295 -2.68 -19.53 -10.56
C PHE A 295 -1.54 -19.21 -9.59
N ALA A 296 -1.46 -17.96 -9.15
CA ALA A 296 -0.43 -17.42 -8.25
C ALA A 296 -0.09 -18.31 -7.04
N TYR A 297 -1.11 -18.89 -6.42
CA TYR A 297 -0.94 -19.73 -5.24
C TYR A 297 -0.36 -21.12 -5.56
N ILE A 298 -0.64 -21.64 -6.76
CA ILE A 298 -0.09 -22.91 -7.26
C ILE A 298 1.39 -22.72 -7.59
N VAL A 299 1.72 -21.66 -8.35
CA VAL A 299 3.11 -21.32 -8.71
C VAL A 299 3.98 -21.20 -7.47
N ARG A 300 3.51 -20.46 -6.46
CA ARG A 300 4.25 -20.30 -5.19
C ARG A 300 4.56 -21.63 -4.48
N VAL A 301 3.64 -22.59 -4.51
CA VAL A 301 3.86 -23.91 -3.89
C VAL A 301 4.78 -24.77 -4.72
N GLU A 302 4.65 -24.73 -6.05
CA GLU A 302 5.56 -25.44 -6.95
C GLU A 302 7.00 -24.93 -6.82
N GLU A 303 7.21 -23.61 -6.88
CA GLU A 303 8.54 -23.00 -6.68
C GLU A 303 9.13 -23.39 -5.32
N ALA A 304 8.32 -23.36 -4.26
CA ALA A 304 8.77 -23.76 -2.94
C ALA A 304 9.19 -25.24 -2.90
N VAL A 305 8.42 -26.13 -3.51
CA VAL A 305 8.75 -27.56 -3.61
C VAL A 305 10.00 -27.77 -4.46
N GLU A 306 10.12 -27.10 -5.61
CA GLU A 306 11.26 -27.21 -6.51
C GLU A 306 12.56 -26.67 -5.88
N SER A 307 12.52 -25.51 -5.24
CA SER A 307 13.67 -24.98 -4.50
C SER A 307 14.02 -25.85 -3.30
N PHE A 308 13.05 -26.47 -2.62
CA PHE A 308 13.35 -27.47 -1.59
C PHE A 308 14.05 -28.70 -2.17
N LEU A 309 13.57 -29.23 -3.30
CA LEU A 309 14.18 -30.38 -3.98
C LEU A 309 15.59 -30.09 -4.48
N ARG A 310 15.89 -28.83 -4.85
CA ARG A 310 17.24 -28.34 -5.19
C ARG A 310 18.14 -28.07 -3.99
N GLY A 311 17.60 -28.12 -2.76
CA GLY A 311 18.34 -27.80 -1.53
C GLY A 311 18.53 -26.30 -1.28
N GLU A 312 17.75 -25.45 -1.96
CA GLU A 312 17.77 -23.99 -1.85
C GLU A 312 16.77 -23.46 -0.81
N LEU A 313 15.85 -24.31 -0.33
CA LEU A 313 14.82 -23.96 0.64
C LEU A 313 14.86 -24.91 1.85
N GLU A 314 14.71 -24.36 3.05
CA GLU A 314 14.61 -25.13 4.29
C GLU A 314 13.24 -25.83 4.43
N GLN A 315 13.24 -27.01 5.03
CA GLN A 315 12.02 -27.82 5.24
C GLN A 315 10.93 -27.07 6.02
N GLU A 316 11.30 -26.26 7.02
CA GLU A 316 10.36 -25.47 7.81
C GLU A 316 9.62 -24.44 6.94
N THR A 317 10.36 -23.78 6.04
CA THR A 317 9.81 -22.78 5.11
C THR A 317 8.89 -23.42 4.07
N LEU A 318 9.25 -24.61 3.57
CA LEU A 318 8.36 -25.39 2.72
C LEU A 318 7.07 -25.76 3.48
N GLN A 319 7.18 -26.25 4.71
CA GLN A 319 6.03 -26.66 5.52
C GLN A 319 5.06 -25.50 5.80
N LYS A 320 5.57 -24.31 6.09
CA LYS A 320 4.75 -23.10 6.25
C LYS A 320 4.00 -22.76 4.96
N THR A 321 4.66 -22.88 3.81
CA THR A 321 4.07 -22.60 2.49
C THR A 321 2.96 -23.60 2.14
N VAL A 322 3.19 -24.91 2.36
CA VAL A 322 2.18 -25.95 2.13
C VAL A 322 0.96 -25.77 3.04
N ARG A 323 1.15 -25.51 4.34
CA ARG A 323 0.03 -25.27 5.29
C ARG A 323 -0.76 -24.02 4.92
N TRP A 324 -0.08 -22.93 4.55
CA TRP A 324 -0.73 -21.72 4.07
C TRP A 324 -1.60 -22.03 2.85
N PHE A 325 -1.08 -22.77 1.87
CA PHE A 325 -1.83 -23.13 0.68
C PHE A 325 -3.04 -24.01 1.00
N ARG A 326 -2.87 -25.04 1.85
CA ARG A 326 -3.98 -25.88 2.33
C ARG A 326 -5.10 -25.06 2.96
N SER A 327 -4.77 -24.09 3.80
CA SER A 327 -5.77 -23.21 4.43
C SER A 327 -6.60 -22.42 3.41
N ARG A 328 -5.99 -22.03 2.28
CA ARG A 328 -6.66 -21.32 1.17
C ARG A 328 -7.57 -22.26 0.38
N VAL A 329 -7.09 -23.46 0.09
CA VAL A 329 -7.89 -24.51 -0.57
C VAL A 329 -9.13 -24.83 0.26
N ASP A 330 -8.98 -25.04 1.57
CA ASP A 330 -10.10 -25.39 2.46
C ASP A 330 -11.10 -24.23 2.63
N ALA A 331 -10.62 -23.00 2.71
CA ALA A 331 -11.48 -21.81 2.72
C ALA A 331 -12.28 -21.72 1.42
N GLY A 332 -11.61 -21.90 0.29
CA GLY A 332 -12.23 -21.83 -1.04
C GLY A 332 -13.27 -22.92 -1.28
N ARG A 333 -13.00 -24.17 -0.89
CA ARG A 333 -13.97 -25.28 -0.96
C ARG A 333 -15.21 -25.01 -0.12
N ARG A 334 -15.03 -24.46 1.09
CA ARG A 334 -16.16 -24.07 1.96
C ARG A 334 -17.02 -22.98 1.31
N GLN A 335 -16.40 -21.98 0.69
CA GLN A 335 -17.10 -20.92 -0.03
C GLN A 335 -17.89 -21.47 -1.23
N LEU A 336 -17.29 -22.36 -2.02
CA LEU A 336 -17.96 -22.98 -3.15
C LEU A 336 -19.17 -23.83 -2.71
N LYS A 337 -19.04 -24.61 -1.64
CA LYS A 337 -20.15 -25.38 -1.06
C LYS A 337 -21.27 -24.49 -0.52
N ALA A 338 -20.93 -23.34 0.07
CA ALA A 338 -21.89 -22.38 0.62
C ALA A 338 -22.61 -21.58 -0.48
N ALA A 339 -22.05 -21.49 -1.69
CA ALA A 339 -22.66 -20.80 -2.81
C ALA A 339 -23.90 -21.56 -3.31
N ARG A 340 -25.09 -21.04 -3.00
CA ARG A 340 -26.35 -21.58 -3.53
C ARG A 340 -26.61 -21.00 -4.93
N PRO A 341 -27.02 -21.84 -5.91
CA PRO A 341 -27.44 -21.35 -7.22
C PRO A 341 -28.65 -20.40 -7.08
N PRO A 342 -28.87 -19.47 -8.02
CA PRO A 342 -30.06 -18.63 -8.04
C PRO A 342 -31.32 -19.49 -8.19
N GLU A 343 -32.45 -19.02 -7.67
CA GLU A 343 -33.74 -19.73 -7.76
C GLU A 343 -34.27 -19.83 -9.20
N ARG A 344 -33.84 -18.92 -10.07
CA ARG A 344 -34.15 -18.92 -11.50
C ARG A 344 -32.94 -18.47 -12.30
N PHE A 345 -32.61 -19.25 -13.33
CA PHE A 345 -31.66 -18.85 -14.36
C PHE A 345 -32.39 -18.15 -15.52
N PRO A 346 -31.71 -17.26 -16.28
CA PRO A 346 -32.30 -16.61 -17.45
C PRO A 346 -32.77 -17.59 -18.54
N SER A 347 -32.08 -18.72 -18.69
CA SER A 347 -32.45 -19.78 -19.64
C SER A 347 -32.00 -21.17 -19.12
N PRO A 348 -32.59 -22.26 -19.64
CA PRO A 348 -32.13 -23.63 -19.37
C PRO A 348 -30.68 -23.88 -19.78
N ASP A 349 -30.21 -23.23 -20.84
CA ASP A 349 -28.83 -23.37 -21.31
C ASP A 349 -27.84 -22.68 -20.34
N MET A 350 -28.20 -21.50 -19.81
CA MET A 350 -27.42 -20.83 -18.78
C MET A 350 -27.35 -21.63 -17.48
N GLU A 351 -28.45 -22.30 -17.11
CA GLU A 351 -28.47 -23.23 -15.97
C GLU A 351 -27.52 -24.42 -16.19
N LYS A 352 -27.53 -24.99 -17.40
CA LYS A 352 -26.65 -26.10 -17.77
C LYS A 352 -25.17 -25.71 -17.70
N HIS A 353 -24.80 -24.55 -18.26
CA HIS A 353 -23.43 -24.04 -18.19
C HIS A 353 -23.00 -23.73 -16.75
N ALA A 354 -23.85 -23.05 -15.96
CA ALA A 354 -23.53 -22.75 -14.56
C ALA A 354 -23.32 -24.03 -13.73
N ARG A 355 -24.07 -25.10 -13.99
CA ARG A 355 -23.85 -26.43 -13.38
C ARG A 355 -22.53 -27.05 -13.82
N ALA A 356 -22.22 -27.06 -15.11
CA ALA A 356 -20.98 -27.61 -15.63
C ALA A 356 -19.73 -26.90 -15.06
N VAL A 357 -19.76 -25.57 -14.98
CA VAL A 357 -18.71 -24.76 -14.37
C VAL A 357 -18.54 -25.08 -12.89
N ARG A 358 -19.66 -25.20 -12.16
CA ARG A 358 -19.63 -25.56 -10.74
C ARG A 358 -19.02 -26.93 -10.53
N ASP A 359 -19.41 -27.93 -11.32
CA ASP A 359 -18.90 -29.30 -11.21
C ASP A 359 -17.39 -29.34 -11.48
N LEU A 360 -16.90 -28.60 -12.48
CA LEU A 360 -15.48 -28.45 -12.77
C LEU A 360 -14.71 -27.76 -11.63
N MET A 361 -15.29 -26.72 -11.03
CA MET A 361 -14.69 -26.02 -9.88
C MET A 361 -14.69 -26.89 -8.61
N GLU A 362 -15.72 -27.71 -8.39
CA GLU A 362 -15.77 -28.66 -7.27
C GLU A 362 -14.74 -29.78 -7.45
N ALA A 363 -14.60 -30.31 -8.68
CA ALA A 363 -13.56 -31.28 -9.02
C ALA A 363 -12.15 -30.69 -8.86
N ALA A 364 -11.92 -29.44 -9.29
CA ALA A 364 -10.67 -28.74 -9.07
C ALA A 364 -10.36 -28.58 -7.57
N GLY A 365 -11.35 -28.15 -6.78
CA GLY A 365 -11.20 -28.00 -5.33
C GLY A 365 -10.86 -29.32 -4.63
N GLN A 366 -11.43 -30.44 -5.09
CA GLN A 366 -11.13 -31.77 -4.58
C GLN A 366 -9.67 -32.17 -4.87
N LEU A 367 -9.23 -32.02 -6.12
CA LEU A 367 -7.85 -32.31 -6.53
C LEU A 367 -6.83 -31.43 -5.81
N LEU A 368 -7.11 -30.13 -5.62
CA LEU A 368 -6.25 -29.25 -4.83
C LEU A 368 -6.09 -29.75 -3.39
N HIS A 369 -7.18 -30.21 -2.78
CA HIS A 369 -7.15 -30.71 -1.41
C HIS A 369 -6.34 -32.00 -1.31
N GLU A 370 -6.60 -32.97 -2.19
CA GLU A 370 -5.82 -34.22 -2.28
C GLU A 370 -4.33 -33.95 -2.51
N GLY A 371 -4.02 -33.02 -3.41
CA GLY A 371 -2.65 -32.59 -3.66
C GLY A 371 -1.98 -32.00 -2.42
N THR A 372 -2.68 -31.14 -1.66
CA THR A 372 -2.14 -30.61 -0.40
C THR A 372 -1.95 -31.66 0.68
N GLU A 373 -2.80 -32.69 0.74
CA GLU A 373 -2.64 -33.80 1.69
C GLU A 373 -1.40 -34.63 1.36
N LEU A 374 -1.15 -34.91 0.07
CA LEU A 374 0.08 -35.56 -0.37
C LEU A 374 1.32 -34.72 0.01
N LEU A 375 1.31 -33.42 -0.28
CA LEU A 375 2.41 -32.53 0.12
C LEU A 375 2.65 -32.52 1.64
N GLU A 376 1.60 -32.68 2.45
CA GLU A 376 1.76 -32.73 3.90
C GLU A 376 2.27 -34.07 4.43
N ARG A 377 1.93 -35.19 3.77
CA ARG A 377 2.45 -36.52 4.12
C ARG A 377 3.97 -36.57 4.05
N PHE A 378 4.58 -35.82 3.14
CA PHE A 378 6.03 -35.65 3.09
C PHE A 378 6.62 -35.25 4.46
N PHE A 379 5.98 -34.37 5.23
CA PHE A 379 6.52 -33.94 6.53
C PHE A 379 6.37 -34.99 7.64
N ALA A 380 5.51 -35.99 7.44
CA ALA A 380 5.33 -37.09 8.39
C ALA A 380 6.21 -38.30 8.01
N GLU A 381 6.31 -38.60 6.72
CA GLU A 381 6.88 -39.84 6.20
C GLU A 381 8.27 -39.65 5.57
N GLY A 382 8.63 -38.43 5.18
CA GLY A 382 9.93 -38.11 4.59
C GLY A 382 10.12 -38.58 3.14
N GLU A 383 9.11 -39.20 2.54
CA GLU A 383 9.19 -39.75 1.18
C GLU A 383 8.99 -38.65 0.13
N ARG A 384 10.02 -38.39 -0.68
CA ARG A 384 9.99 -37.33 -1.72
C ARG A 384 8.95 -37.58 -2.81
N GLU A 385 8.51 -38.83 -3.00
CA GLU A 385 7.46 -39.19 -3.96
C GLU A 385 6.13 -38.46 -3.66
N HIS A 386 5.84 -38.19 -2.38
CA HIS A 386 4.67 -37.42 -1.96
C HIS A 386 4.69 -35.97 -2.47
N LEU A 387 5.88 -35.36 -2.58
CA LEU A 387 6.01 -34.01 -3.14
C LEU A 387 5.68 -34.00 -4.63
N SER A 388 6.24 -34.93 -5.38
CA SER A 388 5.99 -35.06 -6.82
C SER A 388 4.53 -35.41 -7.13
N ALA A 389 3.96 -36.39 -6.42
CA ALA A 389 2.57 -36.80 -6.58
C ALA A 389 1.59 -35.68 -6.16
N GLY A 390 1.92 -34.93 -5.11
CA GLY A 390 1.15 -33.76 -4.67
C GLY A 390 1.13 -32.67 -5.75
N LEU A 391 2.28 -32.31 -6.32
CA LEU A 391 2.36 -31.33 -7.40
C LEU A 391 1.61 -31.79 -8.67
N GLU A 392 1.74 -33.05 -9.07
CA GLU A 392 1.02 -33.59 -10.22
C GLU A 392 -0.50 -33.50 -10.03
N THR A 393 -0.99 -33.81 -8.82
CA THR A 393 -2.41 -33.70 -8.47
C THR A 393 -2.89 -32.24 -8.51
N ILE A 394 -2.06 -31.30 -8.04
CA ILE A 394 -2.35 -29.86 -8.11
C ILE A 394 -2.41 -29.37 -9.57
N ARG A 395 -1.50 -29.83 -10.45
CA ARG A 395 -1.52 -29.50 -11.88
C ARG A 395 -2.76 -30.05 -12.60
N ARG A 396 -3.24 -31.25 -12.20
CA ARG A 396 -4.52 -31.78 -12.69
C ARG A 396 -5.69 -30.88 -12.27
N ALA A 397 -5.64 -30.28 -11.10
CA ALA A 397 -6.64 -29.31 -10.66
C ALA A 397 -6.61 -28.03 -11.52
N GLU A 398 -5.42 -27.52 -11.85
CA GLU A 398 -5.24 -26.38 -12.76
C GLU A 398 -5.92 -26.61 -14.11
N SER A 399 -5.81 -27.82 -14.68
CA SER A 399 -6.54 -28.20 -15.90
C SER A 399 -8.06 -28.15 -15.75
N ARG A 400 -8.61 -28.51 -14.58
CA ARG A 400 -10.06 -28.42 -14.32
C ARG A 400 -10.54 -26.99 -14.19
N VAL A 401 -9.75 -26.11 -13.60
CA VAL A 401 -10.08 -24.68 -13.56
C VAL A 401 -10.04 -24.07 -14.96
N ALA A 402 -9.06 -24.43 -15.79
CA ALA A 402 -9.00 -23.99 -17.19
C ALA A 402 -10.21 -24.48 -18.01
N GLN A 403 -10.63 -25.75 -17.81
CA GLN A 403 -11.86 -26.27 -18.42
C GLN A 403 -13.10 -25.51 -17.97
N ALA A 404 -13.19 -25.13 -16.69
CA ALA A 404 -14.30 -24.33 -16.18
C ALA A 404 -14.34 -22.94 -16.82
N GLN A 405 -13.18 -22.35 -17.11
CA GLN A 405 -13.08 -21.07 -17.80
C GLN A 405 -13.49 -21.18 -19.27
N GLU A 406 -13.13 -22.27 -19.95
CA GLU A 406 -13.49 -22.48 -21.36
C GLU A 406 -14.98 -22.78 -21.52
N GLU A 407 -15.56 -23.61 -20.64
CA GLU A 407 -17.01 -23.90 -20.59
C GLU A 407 -17.86 -22.63 -20.39
N MET A 408 -17.26 -21.54 -19.91
CA MET A 408 -17.92 -20.25 -19.76
C MET A 408 -17.81 -19.36 -20.98
N ARG A 409 -16.69 -19.42 -21.70
CA ARG A 409 -16.52 -18.69 -22.95
C ARG A 409 -17.44 -19.25 -24.04
N SER A 410 -17.80 -20.53 -23.94
CA SER A 410 -18.75 -21.18 -24.84
C SER A 410 -20.22 -20.96 -24.47
N ALA A 411 -20.52 -20.25 -23.37
CA ALA A 411 -21.89 -19.97 -22.98
C ALA A 411 -22.59 -19.00 -23.97
N PRO A 412 -23.88 -19.23 -24.30
CA PRO A 412 -24.63 -18.34 -25.17
C PRO A 412 -24.76 -16.96 -24.53
N ALA A 413 -24.55 -15.91 -25.33
CA ALA A 413 -24.77 -14.53 -24.88
C ALA A 413 -26.23 -14.36 -24.40
N GLY A 414 -26.38 -13.96 -23.14
CA GLY A 414 -27.67 -13.66 -22.51
C GLY A 414 -28.25 -12.33 -22.93
#